data_AF-A0A969BXQ0-F1
#
_entry.id   AF-A0A969BXQ0-F1
#
_cell.length_a   1.000
_cell.length_b   1.000
_cell.length_c   1.000
_cell.angle_alpha   90.00
_cell.angle_beta   90.00
_cell.angle_gamma   90.00
#
_symmetry.space_group_name_H-M   'P 1'
#
loop_
_entity.id
_entity.type
_entity.pdbx_description
1 polymer ?
#
loop_
_entity_poly.entity_id
_entity_poly.type
_entity_poly.pdbx_seq_one_letter_code
_entity_poly.pdbx_strand_id
1 'polypeptide(L)' 'KADPLTFPDLSLSIVKLIGRGEYVLDQSRDGAPEHFGLAVKGYTHSTAPNRRFPDLVTQRLVKAALAGTTTPGVGKLD' A
#
# COMPACT_ATOMS: atom_id res chain seq x y z
N LYS A 1 -21.44 -27.89 0.66
CA LYS A 1 -22.71 -27.35 1.20
C LYS A 1 -22.39 -26.01 1.84
N ALA A 2 -23.14 -24.94 1.56
CA ALA A 2 -22.90 -23.66 2.23
C ALA A 2 -23.25 -23.78 3.73
N ASP A 3 -22.45 -23.18 4.60
CA ASP A 3 -22.70 -23.05 6.04
C ASP A 3 -22.62 -21.56 6.45
N PRO A 4 -23.73 -20.82 6.32
CA PRO A 4 -23.75 -19.38 6.58
C PRO A 4 -23.52 -19.00 8.05
N LEU A 5 -23.75 -19.93 8.99
CA LEU A 5 -23.66 -19.65 10.43
C LEU A 5 -22.19 -19.65 10.90
N THR A 6 -21.34 -20.51 10.35
CA THR A 6 -19.92 -20.63 10.73
C THR A 6 -18.98 -19.82 9.84
N PHE A 7 -19.41 -19.45 8.64
CA PHE A 7 -18.61 -18.67 7.69
C PHE A 7 -18.02 -17.38 8.28
N PRO A 8 -18.75 -16.56 9.08
CA PRO A 8 -18.18 -15.35 9.67
C PRO A 8 -16.96 -15.61 10.56
N ASP A 9 -17.02 -16.66 11.39
CA ASP A 9 -15.92 -17.03 12.30
C ASP A 9 -14.70 -17.53 11.53
N LEU A 10 -14.93 -18.35 10.49
CA LEU A 10 -13.85 -18.82 9.60
C LEU A 10 -13.20 -17.65 8.86
N SER A 11 -14.01 -16.75 8.27
CA SER A 11 -13.51 -15.57 7.56
C SER A 11 -12.68 -14.68 8.47
N LEU A 12 -13.15 -14.42 9.70
CA LEU A 12 -12.40 -13.63 10.67
C LEU A 12 -11.08 -14.30 11.08
N SER A 13 -11.10 -15.62 11.25
CA SER A 13 -9.91 -16.41 11.58
C SER A 13 -8.86 -16.31 10.48
N ILE A 14 -9.26 -16.39 9.22
CA ILE A 14 -8.37 -16.19 8.06
C ILE A 14 -7.78 -14.78 8.07
N VAL A 15 -8.61 -13.74 8.22
CA VAL A 15 -8.14 -12.34 8.24
C VAL A 15 -7.11 -12.10 9.33
N LYS A 16 -7.29 -12.72 10.52
CA LYS A 16 -6.34 -12.61 11.63
C LYS A 16 -4.99 -13.30 11.35
N LEU A 17 -4.97 -14.33 10.50
CA LEU A 17 -3.77 -15.08 10.16
C LEU A 17 -2.95 -14.46 9.00
N ILE A 18 -3.54 -13.56 8.21
CA ILE A 18 -2.87 -12.92 7.05
C ILE A 18 -1.72 -11.97 7.48
N GLY A 19 -1.70 -11.54 8.74
CA GLY A 19 -0.70 -10.60 9.26
C GLY A 19 -1.08 -9.14 9.04
N ARG A 20 -0.24 -8.22 9.54
CA ARG A 20 -0.49 -6.77 9.48
C ARG A 20 -0.10 -6.20 8.11
N GLY A 21 -0.85 -5.20 7.64
CA GLY A 21 -0.40 -4.35 6.55
C GLY A 21 0.68 -3.38 7.03
N GLU A 22 1.70 -3.16 6.21
CA GLU A 22 2.83 -2.28 6.52
C GLU A 22 3.05 -1.25 5.43
N TYR A 23 3.51 -0.06 5.82
CA TYR A 23 4.05 0.90 4.86
C TYR A 23 5.54 0.59 4.68
N VAL A 24 5.91 0.26 3.45
CA VAL A 24 7.29 -0.04 3.08
C VAL A 24 7.72 0.90 1.98
N LEU A 25 8.94 1.46 2.10
CA LEU A 25 9.56 2.17 0.99
C LEU A 25 10.06 1.12 -0.01
N ASP A 26 9.41 1.08 -1.16
CA ASP A 26 9.86 0.25 -2.27
C ASP A 26 10.96 0.99 -3.05
N GLN A 27 12.15 0.40 -3.09
CA GLN A 27 13.30 0.87 -3.86
C GLN A 27 13.65 -0.10 -5.00
N SER A 28 12.85 -1.15 -5.19
CA SER A 28 13.16 -2.19 -6.15
C SER A 28 13.02 -1.67 -7.58
N ARG A 29 13.99 -2.01 -8.44
CA ARG A 29 13.88 -1.82 -9.89
C ARG A 29 13.11 -2.97 -10.55
N ASP A 30 12.94 -4.08 -9.84
CA ASP A 30 12.46 -5.37 -10.38
C ASP A 30 10.96 -5.64 -10.13
N GLY A 31 10.22 -4.63 -9.65
CA GLY A 31 8.76 -4.63 -9.63
C GLY A 31 8.16 -4.42 -8.24
N ALA A 32 7.02 -3.72 -8.22
CA ALA A 32 6.41 -3.28 -6.97
C ALA A 32 5.87 -4.45 -6.11
N PRO A 33 5.94 -4.34 -4.77
CA PRO A 33 5.39 -5.32 -3.84
C PRO A 33 3.92 -5.66 -4.11
N GLU A 34 3.58 -6.93 -3.86
CA GLU A 34 2.22 -7.45 -3.93
C GLU A 34 1.47 -7.19 -2.62
N HIS A 35 0.22 -6.73 -2.75
CA HIS A 35 -0.72 -6.64 -1.65
C HIS A 35 -1.62 -7.87 -1.66
N PHE A 36 -1.27 -8.89 -0.87
CA PHE A 36 -1.97 -10.19 -0.82
C PHE A 36 -3.49 -10.05 -0.70
N GLY A 37 -3.97 -9.27 0.28
CA GLY A 37 -5.42 -9.13 0.52
C GLY A 37 -6.20 -8.40 -0.58
N LEU A 38 -5.51 -7.75 -1.53
CA LEU A 38 -6.13 -7.05 -2.67
C LEU A 38 -5.81 -7.72 -4.02
N ALA A 39 -4.91 -8.72 -4.03
CA ALA A 39 -4.42 -9.38 -5.24
C ALA A 39 -3.90 -8.40 -6.32
N VAL A 40 -3.19 -7.34 -5.90
CA VAL A 40 -2.60 -6.33 -6.80
C VAL A 40 -1.13 -6.04 -6.47
N LYS A 41 -0.37 -5.55 -7.45
CA LYS A 41 0.98 -4.99 -7.28
C LYS A 41 0.94 -3.48 -7.17
N GLY A 42 1.87 -2.89 -6.43
CA GLY A 42 2.07 -1.43 -6.39
C GLY A 42 0.93 -0.66 -5.73
N TYR A 43 0.39 -1.19 -4.63
CA TYR A 43 -0.63 -0.51 -3.84
C TYR A 43 -0.02 0.47 -2.83
N THR A 44 -0.63 1.65 -2.69
CA THR A 44 -0.32 2.63 -1.64
C THR A 44 -1.57 3.39 -1.22
N HIS A 45 -1.51 4.08 -0.08
CA HIS A 45 -2.55 5.02 0.30
C HIS A 45 -2.34 6.41 -0.31
N SER A 46 -3.44 7.07 -0.69
CA SER A 46 -3.43 8.39 -1.35
C SER A 46 -4.66 9.27 -1.10
N THR A 47 -5.72 8.73 -0.49
CA THR A 47 -7.07 9.33 -0.45
C THR A 47 -7.47 9.93 0.89
N ALA A 48 -6.63 9.87 1.93
CA ALA A 48 -6.92 10.36 3.28
C ALA A 48 -5.76 11.19 3.90
N PRO A 49 -5.21 12.20 3.20
CA PRO A 49 -4.04 12.99 3.65
C PRO A 49 -4.25 13.77 4.94
N ASN A 50 -5.49 14.12 5.29
CA ASN A 50 -5.82 14.84 6.51
C ASN A 50 -5.60 14.00 7.78
N ARG A 51 -5.55 12.67 7.67
CA ARG A 51 -5.44 11.74 8.80
C ARG A 51 -4.43 10.61 8.60
N ARG A 52 -3.73 10.57 7.47
CA ARG A 52 -2.67 9.60 7.16
C ARG A 52 -1.49 10.33 6.53
N PHE A 53 -0.37 10.36 7.25
CA PHE A 53 0.85 10.99 6.74
C PHE A 53 1.41 10.33 5.46
N PRO A 54 1.37 8.99 5.28
CA PRO A 54 1.81 8.36 4.03
C PRO A 54 1.12 8.89 2.78
N ASP A 55 -0.16 9.27 2.86
CA ASP A 55 -0.89 9.86 1.74
C ASP A 55 -0.30 11.22 1.33
N LEU A 56 0.22 12.03 2.27
CA LEU A 56 0.94 13.26 1.95
C LEU A 56 2.24 12.98 1.20
N VAL A 57 2.94 11.90 1.55
CA VAL A 57 4.13 11.45 0.82
C VAL A 57 3.72 11.09 -0.60
N THR A 58 2.73 10.20 -0.79
CA THR A 58 2.23 9.82 -2.12
C THR A 58 1.84 11.05 -2.96
N GLN A 59 1.13 12.02 -2.38
CA GLN A 59 0.77 13.26 -3.09
C GLN A 59 1.98 14.09 -3.53
N ARG A 60 3.01 14.19 -2.69
CA ARG A 60 4.27 14.87 -3.04
C ARG A 60 5.00 14.16 -4.17
N LEU A 61 5.04 12.82 -4.14
CA LEU A 61 5.63 11.99 -5.19
C LEU A 61 4.91 12.20 -6.52
N VAL A 62 3.57 12.09 -6.52
CA VAL A 62 2.74 12.29 -7.73
C VAL A 62 2.91 13.71 -8.28
N LYS A 63 2.91 14.74 -7.42
CA LYS A 63 3.11 16.13 -7.85
C LYS A 63 4.47 16.33 -8.51
N ALA A 64 5.54 15.77 -7.95
CA ALA A 64 6.88 15.86 -8.53
C ALA A 64 6.97 15.12 -9.87
N ALA A 65 6.37 13.93 -9.97
CA ALA A 65 6.33 13.15 -11.21
C ALA A 65 5.59 13.90 -12.33
N LEU A 66 4.43 14.49 -12.03
CA LEU A 66 3.68 15.30 -12.99
C LEU A 66 4.43 16.57 -13.43
N ALA A 67 5.25 17.14 -12.55
CA ALA A 67 6.08 18.30 -12.84
C ALA A 67 7.42 17.96 -13.52
N GLY A 68 7.76 16.67 -13.66
CA GLY A 68 9.07 16.23 -14.16
C GLY A 68 10.24 16.64 -13.25
N THR A 69 9.98 16.91 -11.96
CA THR A 69 10.99 17.35 -11.00
C THR A 69 11.46 16.20 -10.12
N THR A 70 12.61 16.38 -9.45
CA THR A 70 13.12 15.40 -8.49
C THR A 70 12.15 15.13 -7.35
N THR A 71 12.08 13.87 -6.95
CA THR A 71 11.29 13.40 -5.83
C THR A 71 11.72 14.06 -4.51
N PRO A 72 10.81 14.66 -3.72
CA PRO A 72 11.19 15.32 -2.47
C PRO A 72 11.77 14.32 -1.45
N GLY A 73 12.99 14.58 -0.96
CA GLY A 73 13.63 13.78 0.10
C GLY A 73 14.35 12.51 -0.37
N VAL A 74 14.30 12.18 -1.66
CA VAL A 74 15.20 11.19 -2.26
C VAL A 74 16.35 12.01 -2.87
N GLY A 75 17.50 12.02 -2.19
CA GLY A 75 18.72 12.56 -2.79
C GLY A 75 18.96 11.94 -4.16
N LYS A 76 19.62 12.66 -5.06
CA LYS A 76 20.10 12.08 -6.33
C LYS A 76 20.83 10.78 -5.97
N LEU A 77 20.29 9.66 -6.41
CA LEU A 77 20.97 8.38 -6.35
C LEU A 77 21.79 8.33 -7.63
N ASP A 78 23.06 8.72 -7.49
CA ASP A 78 24.14 8.39 -8.41
C ASP A 78 24.21 6.88 -8.67
#